data_AF-A0A3E0TRS2-F1
#
_entry.id   AF-A0A3E0TRS2-F1
#
_cell.length_a   1.000
_cell.length_b   1.000
_cell.length_c   1.000
_cell.angle_alpha   90.00
_cell.angle_beta   90.00
_cell.angle_gamma   90.00
#
_symmetry.space_group_name_H-M   'P 1'
#
loop_
_entity.id
_entity.type
_entity.pdbx_description
1 polymer ?
#
loop_
_entity_poly.entity_id
_entity_poly.type
_entity_poly.pdbx_seq_one_letter_code
_entity_poly.pdbx_strand_id
1 'polypeptide(L)'
;MDLAPPKINAVERSCVSTPNKDSQTISSSVSASLNHATKIIDKSYKHSLLASVWQQSRLIASLLDQVGLAYHRVFEPKALELFIVLINTELSVCYSLDNFTVPAVSELNDNLFTVNSNIILAMDSFVLETFNQQDQRQKQQTIVARALGKNQDWKSCPKSRFEQIICPVLEQKLPRKPHNKQV
;
A
#
# COMPACT_ATOMS: atom_id res chain seq x y z
N MET A 1 29.50 73.87 25.33
CA MET A 1 29.15 73.63 23.91
C MET A 1 27.79 72.95 23.93
N ASP A 2 26.70 73.66 24.21
CA ASP A 2 26.14 74.83 23.51
C ASP A 2 25.39 74.42 22.22
N LEU A 3 24.15 74.92 22.13
CA LEU A 3 23.20 74.97 21.01
C LEU A 3 22.31 73.76 20.65
N ALA A 4 21.03 73.90 21.02
CA ALA A 4 19.88 73.64 20.14
C ALA A 4 19.44 74.96 19.47
N PRO A 5 18.45 75.02 18.53
CA PRO A 5 18.07 74.20 17.35
C PRO A 5 18.04 75.10 16.06
N PRO A 6 17.35 74.73 14.95
CA PRO A 6 15.96 75.22 14.79
C PRO A 6 14.97 74.30 14.03
N LYS A 7 13.68 74.64 14.21
CA LYS A 7 12.49 74.12 13.54
C LYS A 7 12.35 74.68 12.11
N ILE A 8 11.79 73.89 11.19
CA ILE A 8 11.11 74.43 9.98
C ILE A 8 9.78 73.69 9.80
N ASN A 9 8.70 74.47 9.74
CA ASN A 9 7.35 74.07 9.36
C ASN A 9 7.21 74.08 7.83
N ALA A 10 6.48 73.11 7.27
CA ALA A 10 5.74 73.21 6.01
C ALA A 10 4.56 72.23 6.08
N VAL A 11 3.36 72.69 6.44
CA VAL A 11 2.26 73.08 5.54
C VAL A 11 1.76 71.93 4.66
N GLU A 12 0.59 71.44 5.07
CA GLU A 12 -0.54 70.87 4.31
C GLU A 12 -0.32 70.24 2.93
N ARG A 13 -0.74 68.97 2.81
CA ARG A 13 -1.81 68.61 1.85
C ARG A 13 -2.52 67.33 2.25
N SER A 14 -3.80 67.52 2.52
CA SER A 14 -4.86 66.51 2.58
C SER A 14 -4.85 65.61 1.34
N CYS A 15 -4.73 64.30 1.56
CA CYS A 15 -5.33 63.29 0.68
C CYS A 15 -6.08 62.32 1.59
N VAL A 16 -7.35 62.61 1.84
CA VAL A 16 -8.35 61.61 2.21
C VAL A 16 -8.39 60.59 1.07
N SER A 17 -7.69 59.47 1.23
CA SER A 17 -7.96 58.28 0.45
C SER A 17 -8.97 57.47 1.23
N THR A 18 -10.22 57.57 0.78
CA THR A 18 -11.30 56.65 1.12
C THR A 18 -10.78 55.20 1.03
N PRO A 19 -11.09 54.32 1.99
CA PRO A 19 -10.83 52.90 1.82
C PRO A 19 -11.72 52.40 0.68
N ASN A 20 -11.08 52.05 -0.44
CA ASN A 20 -11.74 51.41 -1.56
C ASN A 20 -12.31 50.07 -1.10
N LYS A 21 -13.64 49.97 -1.01
CA LYS A 21 -14.38 48.81 -0.51
C LYS A 21 -14.33 47.59 -1.45
N ASP A 22 -13.67 47.70 -2.60
CA ASP A 22 -13.71 46.68 -3.65
C ASP A 22 -12.48 45.75 -3.70
N SER A 23 -11.50 45.93 -2.80
CA SER A 23 -10.30 45.05 -2.74
C SER A 23 -10.31 43.97 -1.65
N GLN A 24 -11.38 43.86 -0.84
CA GLN A 24 -11.52 42.79 0.16
C GLN A 24 -12.36 41.59 -0.30
N THR A 25 -13.00 41.66 -1.47
CA THR A 25 -13.91 40.58 -1.95
C THR A 25 -13.23 39.58 -2.89
N ILE A 26 -12.07 39.93 -3.47
CA ILE A 26 -11.35 39.06 -4.42
C ILE A 26 -10.39 38.09 -3.70
N SER A 27 -9.80 38.50 -2.57
CA SER A 27 -8.88 37.65 -1.80
C SER A 27 -9.58 36.57 -0.98
N SER A 28 -10.83 36.79 -0.56
CA SER A 28 -11.63 35.79 0.18
C SER A 28 -12.20 34.70 -0.72
N SER A 29 -12.55 35.02 -1.97
CA SER A 29 -13.13 34.06 -2.91
C SER A 29 -12.09 33.12 -3.52
N VAL A 30 -10.86 33.61 -3.79
CA VAL A 30 -9.74 32.77 -4.25
C VAL A 30 -9.26 31.83 -3.14
N SER A 31 -9.16 32.32 -1.89
CA SER A 31 -8.78 31.46 -0.75
C SER A 31 -9.87 30.43 -0.40
N ALA A 32 -11.15 30.80 -0.47
CA ALA A 32 -12.25 29.85 -0.30
C ALA A 32 -12.29 28.77 -1.40
N SER A 33 -12.06 29.17 -2.66
CA SER A 33 -11.99 28.25 -3.81
C SER A 33 -10.81 27.28 -3.72
N LEU A 34 -9.63 27.78 -3.33
CA LEU A 34 -8.44 26.95 -3.13
C LEU A 34 -8.64 25.96 -1.97
N ASN A 35 -9.19 26.43 -0.85
CA ASN A 35 -9.50 25.57 0.30
C ASN A 35 -10.55 24.49 -0.05
N HIS A 36 -11.50 24.79 -0.93
CA HIS A 36 -12.49 23.82 -1.39
C HIS A 36 -11.87 22.78 -2.34
N ALA A 37 -11.01 23.21 -3.28
CA ALA A 37 -10.29 22.31 -4.17
C ALA A 37 -9.37 21.34 -3.42
N THR A 38 -8.60 21.84 -2.43
CA THR A 38 -7.74 20.99 -1.59
C THR A 38 -8.56 19.97 -0.79
N LYS A 39 -9.70 20.39 -0.20
CA LYS A 39 -10.60 19.46 0.51
C LYS A 39 -11.18 18.37 -0.40
N ILE A 40 -11.50 18.67 -1.65
CA ILE A 40 -11.96 17.67 -2.62
C ILE A 40 -10.86 16.66 -2.94
N ILE A 41 -9.64 17.14 -3.19
CA ILE A 41 -8.49 16.30 -3.51
C ILE A 41 -8.16 15.37 -2.33
N ASP A 42 -8.12 15.90 -1.11
CA ASP A 42 -7.84 15.12 0.10
C ASP A 42 -8.91 14.05 0.36
N LYS A 43 -10.18 14.37 0.14
CA LYS A 43 -11.28 13.40 0.26
C LYS A 43 -11.19 12.32 -0.81
N SER A 44 -10.90 12.70 -2.06
CA SER A 44 -10.73 11.77 -3.17
C SER A 44 -9.56 10.80 -2.94
N TYR A 45 -8.43 11.33 -2.47
CA TYR A 45 -7.25 10.53 -2.10
C TYR A 45 -7.56 9.57 -0.96
N LYS A 46 -8.15 10.06 0.15
CA LYS A 46 -8.55 9.23 1.29
C LYS A 46 -9.47 8.09 0.85
N HIS A 47 -10.47 8.37 0.01
CA HIS A 47 -11.38 7.34 -0.50
C HIS A 47 -10.65 6.30 -1.35
N SER A 48 -9.78 6.73 -2.26
CA SER A 48 -9.02 5.83 -3.12
C SER A 48 -8.08 4.92 -2.32
N LEU A 49 -7.37 5.50 -1.35
CA LEU A 49 -6.50 4.76 -0.44
C LEU A 49 -7.30 3.74 0.38
N LEU A 50 -8.42 4.16 0.97
CA LEU A 50 -9.29 3.28 1.77
C LEU A 50 -9.84 2.12 0.93
N ALA A 51 -10.29 2.38 -0.30
CA ALA A 51 -10.76 1.34 -1.22
C ALA A 51 -9.68 0.30 -1.51
N SER A 52 -8.46 0.75 -1.79
CA SER A 52 -7.32 -0.13 -2.06
C SER A 52 -6.98 -0.99 -0.85
N VAL A 53 -6.85 -0.37 0.33
CA VAL A 53 -6.50 -1.07 1.58
C VAL A 53 -7.61 -2.03 2.00
N TRP A 54 -8.87 -1.65 1.83
CA TRP A 54 -10.02 -2.54 2.07
C TRP A 54 -9.96 -3.78 1.19
N GLN A 55 -9.73 -3.62 -0.11
CA GLN A 55 -9.63 -4.73 -1.05
C GLN A 55 -8.46 -5.64 -0.71
N GLN A 56 -7.28 -5.07 -0.43
CA GLN A 56 -6.09 -5.84 -0.04
C GLN A 56 -6.30 -6.59 1.27
N SER A 57 -6.96 -5.98 2.25
CA SER A 57 -7.25 -6.62 3.54
C SER A 57 -8.06 -7.89 3.33
N ARG A 58 -9.08 -7.87 2.46
CA ARG A 58 -9.91 -9.05 2.17
C ARG A 58 -9.15 -10.13 1.42
N LEU A 59 -8.28 -9.75 0.48
CA LEU A 59 -7.44 -10.70 -0.23
C LEU A 59 -6.46 -11.41 0.72
N ILE A 60 -5.80 -10.65 1.60
CA ILE A 60 -4.88 -11.21 2.60
C ILE A 60 -5.63 -12.07 3.62
N ALA A 61 -6.80 -11.65 4.09
CA ALA A 61 -7.63 -12.47 4.98
C ALA A 61 -7.96 -13.83 4.34
N SER A 62 -8.45 -13.83 3.09
CA SER A 62 -8.75 -15.06 2.36
C SER A 62 -7.50 -15.94 2.18
N LEU A 63 -6.33 -15.36 1.95
CA LEU A 63 -5.08 -16.10 1.82
C LEU A 63 -4.67 -16.74 3.15
N LEU A 64 -4.73 -15.98 4.24
CA LEU A 64 -4.41 -16.47 5.58
C LEU A 64 -5.36 -17.58 6.02
N ASP A 65 -6.66 -17.47 5.71
CA ASP A 65 -7.66 -18.51 5.98
C ASP A 65 -7.36 -19.80 5.22
N GLN A 66 -6.98 -19.70 3.94
CA GLN A 66 -6.63 -20.87 3.12
C GLN A 66 -5.37 -21.59 3.62
N VAL A 67 -4.42 -20.84 4.17
CA VAL A 67 -3.17 -21.39 4.73
C VAL A 67 -3.34 -21.81 6.20
N GLY A 68 -4.43 -21.40 6.87
CA GLY A 68 -4.69 -21.70 8.28
C GLY A 68 -3.88 -20.86 9.26
N LEU A 69 -3.47 -19.64 8.87
CA LEU A 69 -2.71 -18.73 9.72
C LEU A 69 -3.63 -17.73 10.44
N ALA A 70 -3.54 -17.69 11.77
CA ALA A 70 -4.34 -16.77 12.57
C ALA A 70 -3.84 -15.31 12.44
N TYR A 71 -4.76 -14.37 12.22
CA TYR A 71 -4.42 -12.96 11.92
C TYR A 71 -3.57 -12.28 13.01
N HIS A 72 -3.85 -12.56 14.28
CA HIS A 72 -3.10 -12.00 15.42
C HIS A 72 -1.63 -12.42 15.48
N ARG A 73 -1.23 -13.44 14.71
CA ARG A 73 0.17 -13.88 14.59
C ARG A 73 0.90 -13.20 13.44
N VAL A 74 0.16 -12.52 12.56
CA VAL A 74 0.66 -12.00 11.29
C VAL A 74 0.69 -10.48 11.30
N PHE A 75 -0.30 -9.85 11.91
CA PHE A 75 -0.38 -8.40 12.03
C PHE A 75 0.12 -7.89 13.38
N GLU A 76 0.73 -6.71 13.36
CA GLU A 76 1.00 -5.96 14.59
C GLU A 76 -0.31 -5.59 15.31
N PRO A 77 -0.34 -5.55 16.66
CA PRO A 77 -1.57 -5.28 17.41
C PRO A 77 -2.31 -4.01 16.98
N LYS A 78 -1.57 -2.93 16.66
CA LYS A 78 -2.14 -1.66 16.22
C LYS A 78 -2.80 -1.74 14.85
N ALA A 79 -2.21 -2.49 13.92
CA ALA A 79 -2.75 -2.69 12.57
C ALA A 79 -3.90 -3.72 12.57
N LEU A 80 -3.86 -4.68 13.50
CA LEU A 80 -4.84 -5.77 13.58
C LEU A 80 -6.26 -5.26 13.78
N GLU A 81 -6.50 -4.29 14.68
CA GLU A 81 -7.85 -3.78 14.93
C GLU A 81 -8.48 -3.19 13.67
N LEU A 82 -7.73 -2.32 12.97
CA LEU A 82 -8.20 -1.69 11.73
C LEU A 82 -8.42 -2.73 10.62
N PHE A 83 -7.52 -3.71 10.53
CA PHE A 83 -7.66 -4.84 9.61
C PHE A 83 -8.96 -5.62 9.87
N ILE A 84 -9.23 -6.00 11.12
CA ILE A 84 -10.44 -6.75 11.50
C ILE A 84 -11.70 -5.95 11.16
N VAL A 85 -11.70 -4.64 11.40
CA VAL A 85 -12.83 -3.78 11.03
C VAL A 85 -13.04 -3.80 9.51
N LEU A 86 -11.98 -3.63 8.71
CA LEU A 86 -12.09 -3.58 7.25
C LEU A 86 -12.61 -4.87 6.62
N ILE A 87 -12.15 -6.04 7.09
CA ILE A 87 -12.57 -7.32 6.50
C ILE A 87 -14.03 -7.66 6.83
N ASN A 88 -14.58 -7.09 7.92
CA ASN A 88 -15.94 -7.33 8.40
C ASN A 88 -16.93 -6.21 8.04
N THR A 89 -16.48 -5.16 7.35
CA THR A 89 -17.31 -3.98 7.06
C THR A 89 -17.37 -3.74 5.55
N GLU A 90 -18.52 -3.34 5.03
CA GLU A 90 -18.64 -2.93 3.62
C GLU A 90 -17.91 -1.61 3.35
N LEU A 91 -17.29 -1.48 2.18
CA LEU A 91 -16.54 -0.28 1.80
C LEU A 91 -17.39 1.00 1.84
N SER A 92 -18.67 0.90 1.46
CA SER A 92 -19.65 2.00 1.54
C SER A 92 -19.78 2.56 2.96
N VAL A 93 -19.83 1.66 3.94
CA VAL A 93 -19.88 2.00 5.38
C VAL A 93 -18.55 2.57 5.84
N CYS A 94 -17.43 2.02 5.39
CA CYS A 94 -16.09 2.53 5.73
C CYS A 94 -15.89 4.01 5.32
N TYR A 95 -16.44 4.46 4.18
CA TYR A 95 -16.37 5.86 3.77
C TYR A 95 -17.08 6.83 4.72
N SER A 96 -18.05 6.35 5.49
CA SER A 96 -18.84 7.16 6.43
C SER A 96 -18.23 7.24 7.84
N LEU A 97 -17.18 6.47 8.11
CA LEU A 97 -16.57 6.37 9.43
C LEU A 97 -15.37 7.33 9.56
N ASP A 98 -15.40 8.17 10.59
CA ASP A 98 -14.34 9.15 10.86
C ASP A 98 -13.03 8.50 11.34
N ASN A 99 -13.10 7.27 11.85
CA ASN A 99 -11.96 6.54 12.40
C ASN A 99 -10.91 6.15 11.34
N PHE A 100 -11.25 6.18 10.04
CA PHE A 100 -10.30 5.93 8.95
C PHE A 100 -9.53 7.20 8.60
N THR A 101 -8.56 7.54 9.45
CA THR A 101 -7.62 8.63 9.14
C THR A 101 -6.61 8.17 8.08
N VAL A 102 -6.15 9.09 7.22
CA VAL A 102 -5.14 8.78 6.19
C VAL A 102 -3.88 8.14 6.78
N PRO A 103 -3.31 8.62 7.91
CA PRO A 103 -2.14 7.98 8.52
C PRO A 103 -2.39 6.54 8.94
N ALA A 104 -3.52 6.26 9.61
CA ALA A 104 -3.84 4.90 10.08
C ALA A 104 -4.06 3.93 8.91
N VAL A 105 -4.75 4.38 7.85
CA VAL A 105 -4.95 3.58 6.63
C VAL A 105 -3.63 3.34 5.90
N SER A 106 -2.73 4.31 5.87
CA SER A 106 -1.39 4.16 5.29
C SER A 106 -0.52 3.18 6.07
N GLU A 107 -0.53 3.26 7.40
CA GLU A 107 0.21 2.33 8.27
C GLU A 107 -0.29 0.89 8.08
N LEU A 108 -1.61 0.70 7.94
CA LEU A 108 -2.16 -0.61 7.61
C LEU A 108 -1.75 -1.05 6.20
N ASN A 109 -1.72 -0.16 5.21
CA ASN A 109 -1.26 -0.48 3.87
C ASN A 109 0.19 -1.03 3.87
N ASP A 110 1.07 -0.41 4.63
CA ASP A 110 2.47 -0.84 4.76
C ASP A 110 2.58 -2.20 5.49
N ASN A 111 1.73 -2.43 6.50
CA ASN A 111 1.61 -3.72 7.17
C ASN A 111 1.11 -4.81 6.19
N LEU A 112 0.07 -4.54 5.42
CA LEU A 112 -0.45 -5.47 4.40
C LEU A 112 0.62 -5.81 3.37
N PHE A 113 1.41 -4.82 2.93
CA PHE A 113 2.50 -5.04 1.99
C PHE A 113 3.59 -5.94 2.59
N THR A 114 3.99 -5.69 3.84
CA THR A 114 4.93 -6.52 4.59
C THR A 114 4.43 -7.95 4.74
N VAL A 115 3.17 -8.13 5.17
CA VAL A 115 2.54 -9.44 5.33
C VAL A 115 2.53 -10.20 4.01
N ASN A 116 2.09 -9.56 2.92
CA ASN A 116 2.06 -10.19 1.61
C ASN A 116 3.46 -10.64 1.16
N SER A 117 4.46 -9.76 1.34
CA SER A 117 5.87 -10.07 1.04
C SER A 117 6.38 -11.25 1.86
N ASN A 118 6.09 -11.28 3.16
CA ASN A 118 6.47 -12.38 4.05
C ASN A 118 5.82 -13.71 3.66
N ILE A 119 4.54 -13.70 3.25
CA ILE A 119 3.86 -14.90 2.78
C ILE A 119 4.53 -15.44 1.51
N ILE A 120 4.85 -14.57 0.55
CA ILE A 120 5.55 -14.97 -0.68
C ILE A 120 6.91 -15.59 -0.34
N LEU A 121 7.70 -14.94 0.50
CA LEU A 121 9.03 -15.44 0.91
C LEU A 121 8.94 -16.75 1.70
N ALA A 122 7.94 -16.91 2.56
CA ALA A 122 7.70 -18.13 3.31
C ALA A 122 7.31 -19.29 2.38
N MET A 123 6.45 -19.04 1.40
CA MET A 123 6.10 -20.03 0.37
C MET A 123 7.32 -20.44 -0.45
N ASP A 124 8.14 -19.47 -0.85
CA ASP A 124 9.40 -19.73 -1.55
C ASP A 124 10.36 -20.59 -0.71
N SER A 125 10.50 -20.27 0.58
CA SER A 125 11.35 -21.01 1.51
C SER A 125 10.81 -22.41 1.75
N PHE A 126 9.50 -22.57 1.88
CA PHE A 126 8.84 -23.87 2.04
C PHE A 126 9.09 -24.77 0.82
N VAL A 127 9.00 -24.21 -0.39
CA VAL A 127 9.32 -24.92 -1.64
C VAL A 127 10.78 -25.39 -1.61
N LEU A 128 11.73 -24.51 -1.28
CA LEU A 128 13.15 -24.87 -1.17
C LEU A 128 13.41 -25.97 -0.14
N GLU A 129 12.82 -25.85 1.04
CA GLU A 129 13.00 -26.81 2.13
C GLU A 129 12.43 -28.18 1.75
N THR A 130 11.25 -28.21 1.12
CA THR A 130 10.63 -29.45 0.63
C THR A 130 11.54 -30.14 -0.40
N PHE A 131 12.17 -29.37 -1.31
CA PHE A 131 13.13 -29.95 -2.25
C PHE A 131 14.42 -30.39 -1.59
N ASN A 132 14.96 -29.64 -0.64
CA ASN A 132 16.15 -30.06 0.10
C ASN A 132 15.90 -31.37 0.85
N GLN A 133 14.72 -31.54 1.44
CA GLN A 133 14.32 -32.78 2.09
C GLN A 133 14.12 -33.93 1.08
N GLN A 134 13.52 -33.67 -0.10
CA GLN A 134 13.43 -34.66 -1.17
C GLN A 134 14.82 -35.07 -1.70
N ASP A 135 15.70 -34.12 -1.94
CA ASP A 135 17.10 -34.35 -2.34
C ASP A 135 17.84 -35.16 -1.27
N GLN A 136 17.66 -34.86 0.02
CA GLN A 136 18.28 -35.63 1.11
C GLN A 136 17.75 -37.07 1.17
N ARG A 137 16.44 -37.27 1.01
CA ARG A 137 15.83 -38.61 0.94
C ARG A 137 16.28 -39.39 -0.31
N GLN A 138 16.41 -38.73 -1.46
CA GLN A 138 16.94 -39.34 -2.69
C GLN A 138 18.45 -39.61 -2.61
N LYS A 139 19.21 -38.75 -1.91
CA LYS A 139 20.63 -38.95 -1.64
C LYS A 139 20.90 -40.20 -0.79
N GLN A 140 19.94 -40.59 0.06
CA GLN A 140 19.95 -41.87 0.79
C GLN A 140 19.54 -43.07 -0.09
N GLN A 141 18.93 -42.85 -1.27
CA GLN A 141 18.35 -43.91 -2.09
C GLN A 141 19.05 -44.21 -3.42
N THR A 142 19.96 -43.39 -3.96
CA THR A 142 20.74 -43.81 -5.15
C THR A 142 21.99 -42.97 -5.42
N ILE A 143 23.13 -43.65 -5.59
CA ILE A 143 24.46 -43.03 -5.79
C ILE A 143 24.69 -42.64 -7.27
N VAL A 144 23.96 -43.25 -8.21
CA VAL A 144 24.28 -43.16 -9.65
C VAL A 144 23.69 -41.92 -10.35
N ALA A 145 22.56 -41.37 -9.87
CA ALA A 145 21.93 -40.19 -10.49
C ALA A 145 22.62 -38.85 -10.16
N ARG A 146 23.56 -38.85 -9.20
CA ARG A 146 24.22 -37.63 -8.69
C ARG A 146 25.34 -37.11 -9.62
N ALA A 147 25.82 -37.94 -10.56
CA ALA A 147 26.95 -37.61 -11.42
C ALA A 147 26.59 -36.76 -12.66
N LEU A 148 25.31 -36.68 -13.03
CA LEU A 148 24.83 -35.88 -14.17
C LEU A 148 24.22 -34.58 -13.64
N GLY A 149 25.09 -33.69 -13.15
CA GLY A 149 24.73 -32.39 -12.62
C GLY A 149 23.97 -31.54 -13.65
N LYS A 150 22.65 -31.47 -13.48
CA LYS A 150 21.86 -30.37 -14.05
C LYS A 150 22.05 -29.17 -13.14
N ASN A 151 22.54 -28.08 -13.72
CA ASN A 151 22.73 -26.80 -13.03
C ASN A 151 21.48 -26.47 -12.21
N GLN A 152 21.61 -26.36 -10.90
CA GLN A 152 20.49 -26.08 -9.98
C GLN A 152 20.20 -24.58 -9.93
N ASP A 153 20.22 -23.90 -11.08
CA ASP A 153 20.05 -22.44 -11.19
C ASP A 153 18.69 -21.97 -10.66
N TRP A 154 17.69 -22.87 -10.63
CA TRP A 154 16.39 -22.63 -10.02
C TRP A 154 16.44 -22.50 -8.49
N LYS A 155 17.49 -22.98 -7.81
CA LYS A 155 17.60 -22.86 -6.33
C LYS A 155 17.93 -21.43 -5.91
N SER A 156 18.83 -20.76 -6.64
CA SER A 156 19.34 -19.43 -6.30
C SER A 156 18.49 -18.28 -6.83
N CYS A 157 17.65 -18.51 -7.84
CA CYS A 157 16.85 -17.47 -8.48
C CYS A 157 15.34 -17.72 -8.31
N PRO A 158 14.59 -16.81 -7.64
CA PRO A 158 13.13 -16.94 -7.51
C PRO A 158 12.40 -17.01 -8.85
N LYS A 159 12.85 -16.23 -9.85
CA LYS A 159 12.27 -16.28 -11.20
C LYS A 159 12.46 -17.64 -11.86
N SER A 160 13.69 -18.18 -11.84
CA SER A 160 13.97 -19.50 -12.41
C SER A 160 13.23 -20.61 -11.67
N ARG A 161 13.03 -20.48 -10.36
CA ARG A 161 12.19 -21.39 -9.55
C ARG A 161 10.74 -21.36 -9.98
N PHE A 162 10.20 -20.15 -10.14
CA PHE A 162 8.82 -20.00 -10.59
C PHE A 162 8.64 -20.64 -11.96
N GLU A 163 9.48 -20.30 -12.93
CA GLU A 163 9.35 -20.78 -14.31
C GLU A 163 9.57 -22.30 -14.44
N GLN A 164 10.57 -22.86 -13.77
CA GLN A 164 10.97 -24.26 -13.99
C GLN A 164 10.23 -25.26 -13.10
N ILE A 165 9.66 -24.81 -11.97
CA ILE A 165 9.12 -25.70 -10.95
C ILE A 165 7.68 -25.33 -10.57
N ILE A 166 7.44 -24.10 -10.13
CA ILE A 166 6.13 -23.70 -9.59
C ILE A 166 5.09 -23.63 -10.72
N CYS A 167 5.44 -22.96 -11.82
CA CYS A 167 4.55 -22.73 -12.96
C CYS A 167 4.06 -24.06 -13.59
N PRO A 168 4.91 -25.05 -13.91
CA PRO A 168 4.44 -26.34 -14.42
C PRO A 168 3.47 -27.07 -13.50
N VAL A 169 3.66 -27.00 -12.17
CA VAL A 169 2.77 -27.62 -11.19
C VAL A 169 1.41 -26.90 -11.15
N LEU A 170 1.43 -25.56 -11.16
CA LEU A 170 0.21 -24.76 -11.20
C LEU A 170 -0.58 -25.01 -12.49
N GLU A 171 0.08 -25.05 -13.65
CA GLU A 171 -0.55 -25.32 -14.95
C GLU A 171 -1.18 -26.72 -15.05
N GLN A 172 -0.66 -27.70 -14.29
CA GLN A 172 -1.23 -29.04 -14.22
C GLN A 172 -2.45 -29.12 -13.28
N LYS A 173 -2.49 -28.27 -12.25
CA LYS A 173 -3.54 -28.28 -11.22
C LYS A 173 -4.67 -27.30 -11.52
N LEU A 174 -4.40 -26.24 -12.29
CA LEU A 174 -5.41 -25.31 -12.76
C LEU A 174 -6.19 -25.91 -13.93
N PRO A 175 -7.53 -25.76 -13.97
CA PRO A 175 -8.33 -26.27 -15.07
C PRO A 175 -7.88 -25.61 -16.38
N ARG A 176 -7.40 -26.41 -17.32
CA ARG A 176 -7.11 -25.93 -18.68
C ARG A 176 -8.42 -25.46 -19.28
N LYS A 177 -8.51 -24.17 -19.66
CA LYS A 177 -9.60 -23.69 -20.50
C LYS A 177 -9.64 -24.60 -21.75
N PRO A 178 -10.79 -25.19 -22.10
CA PRO A 178 -10.87 -25.95 -23.34
C PRO A 178 -10.57 -25.00 -24.48
N HIS A 179 -9.50 -25.28 -25.23
CA HIS A 179 -9.31 -24.64 -26.52
C HIS A 179 -10.47 -25.06 -27.40
N ASN A 180 -11.42 -24.16 -27.60
CA ASN A 180 -12.38 -24.24 -28.69
C ASN A 180 -11.58 -24.38 -29.98
N LYS A 181 -11.47 -25.60 -30.48
CA LYS A 181 -11.12 -25.84 -31.87
C LYS A 181 -12.32 -25.34 -32.68
N GLN A 182 -12.20 -24.12 -33.19
CA GLN A 182 -13.06 -23.68 -34.29
C GLN A 182 -12.81 -24.66 -35.43
N VAL A 183 -13.86 -25.40 -35.79
CA VAL A 183 -14.00 -26.14 -37.04
C VAL A 183 -14.79 -25.25 -37.98
#